data_AF-A0A8H7Q7R1-F1
#
_entry.id   AF-A0A8H7Q7R1-F1
#
_cell.length_a   1.000
_cell.length_b   1.000
_cell.length_c   1.000
_cell.angle_alpha   90.00
_cell.angle_beta   90.00
_cell.angle_gamma   90.00
#
_symmetry.space_group_name_H-M   'P 1'
#
loop_
_entity.id
_entity.type
_entity.pdbx_description
1 polymer ?
#
loop_
_entity_poly.entity_id
_entity_poly.type
_entity_poly.pdbx_seq_one_letter_code
_entity_poly.pdbx_strand_id
1 'polypeptide(L)'
;MDVNVVDDEAQYQAIRHNDRIWRIPIRNINDKKVLLLSDIQTFIPSATGVVSNDKLVPFVIDQNTGAQLLPKRIEVITAGANIWDILYSDPNDQDVSTRIAQLESKYEDLINRLDRLLPASDDTSLETSPLHYLNSRIQLDEDIAESSGSSDCHRQAPSSDGLSHENDELSEGSNDNVEVTPYNAVDTCEDVRHMSNTVPRLSVGSSTLPPRQSTGDPDEPPSYENSILGSIRTLTERLLEFEAHIGNRHKSPRWLTERNEWLSRTPGNIEQFAIHLVELEMALLWTAVAESWINERETWLNLVMNARSLRHLAGALISLERHTLVLDEEWPTVRERWVNDLLEMLVVPYSHS
;
A
#
# COMPACT_ATOMS: atom_id res chain seq x y z
N MET A 1 62.99 8.48 -11.66
CA MET A 1 62.09 7.44 -11.13
C MET A 1 61.08 8.20 -10.29
N ASP A 2 59.99 8.61 -10.91
CA ASP A 2 58.91 9.30 -10.22
C ASP A 2 58.19 8.26 -9.36
N VAL A 3 58.33 8.39 -8.05
CA VAL A 3 57.57 7.61 -7.09
C VAL A 3 56.14 8.11 -7.21
N ASN A 4 55.29 7.35 -7.90
CA ASN A 4 53.85 7.49 -7.80
C ASN A 4 53.51 7.28 -6.31
N VAL A 5 53.37 8.39 -5.58
CA VAL A 5 52.69 8.42 -4.30
C VAL A 5 51.25 8.08 -4.65
N VAL A 6 50.93 6.80 -4.54
CA VAL A 6 49.54 6.35 -4.54
C VAL A 6 48.92 7.09 -3.37
N ASP A 7 48.13 8.11 -3.68
CA ASP A 7 47.29 8.77 -2.68
C ASP A 7 46.54 7.65 -1.98
N ASP A 8 46.89 7.41 -0.70
CA ASP A 8 46.15 6.52 0.18
C ASP A 8 44.70 7.01 0.14
N GLU A 9 43.88 6.35 -0.68
CA GLU A 9 42.50 6.71 -0.87
C GLU A 9 41.88 6.85 0.50
N ALA A 10 41.33 8.03 0.81
CA ALA A 10 40.85 8.33 2.15
C ALA A 10 39.95 7.20 2.66
N GLN A 11 40.49 6.37 3.57
CA GLN A 11 39.84 5.17 4.09
C GLN A 11 38.71 5.51 5.08
N TYR A 12 38.59 6.81 5.42
CA TYR A 12 37.67 7.31 6.41
C TYR A 12 36.94 8.57 5.90
N GLN A 13 35.67 8.68 6.26
CA GLN A 13 34.87 9.88 6.09
C GLN A 13 34.81 10.63 7.43
N ALA A 14 35.10 11.93 7.40
CA ALA A 14 34.98 12.79 8.58
C ALA A 14 33.52 13.20 8.80
N ILE A 15 33.01 12.99 10.01
CA ILE A 15 31.64 13.31 10.41
C ILE A 15 31.64 14.13 11.71
N ARG A 16 30.95 15.27 11.73
CA ARG A 16 30.85 16.19 12.86
C ARG A 16 29.54 15.98 13.62
N HIS A 17 29.65 15.99 14.95
CA HIS A 17 28.52 15.97 15.89
C HIS A 17 28.95 16.63 17.21
N ASN A 18 28.20 17.63 17.69
CA ASN A 18 28.47 18.37 18.93
C ASN A 18 29.94 18.85 19.03
N ASP A 19 30.42 19.56 17.99
CA ASP A 19 31.80 20.07 17.87
C ASP A 19 32.92 19.01 17.89
N ARG A 20 32.58 17.73 17.84
CA ARG A 20 33.54 16.62 17.71
C ARG A 20 33.49 16.03 16.31
N ILE A 21 34.67 15.72 15.76
CA ILE A 21 34.82 15.08 14.45
C ILE A 21 35.20 13.61 14.66
N TRP A 22 34.37 12.73 14.12
CA TRP A 22 34.55 11.28 14.08
C TRP A 22 35.08 10.87 12.70
N ARG A 23 35.90 9.82 12.65
CA ARG A 23 36.40 9.23 11.40
C ARG A 23 35.72 7.87 11.22
N ILE A 24 34.75 7.81 10.31
CA ILE A 24 33.98 6.59 10.06
C ILE A 24 34.60 5.84 8.87
N PRO A 25 34.86 4.51 9.00
CA PRO A 25 35.49 3.75 7.93
C PRO A 25 34.59 3.69 6.68
N ILE A 26 35.20 3.89 5.51
CA ILE A 26 34.55 3.70 4.22
C ILE A 26 34.77 2.25 3.80
N ARG A 27 33.69 1.55 3.45
CA ARG A 27 33.74 0.15 2.98
C ARG A 27 33.58 0.11 1.47
N ASN A 28 34.24 -0.84 0.82
CA ASN A 28 33.99 -1.12 -0.60
C ASN A 28 33.01 -2.30 -0.71
N ILE A 29 31.80 -2.04 -1.21
CA ILE A 29 30.77 -3.05 -1.39
C ILE A 29 30.24 -2.91 -2.82
N ASN A 30 30.35 -3.98 -3.62
CA ASN A 30 29.95 -4.00 -5.04
C ASN A 30 30.63 -2.88 -5.85
N ASP A 31 31.95 -2.73 -5.69
CA ASP A 31 32.78 -1.70 -6.33
C ASP A 31 32.37 -0.24 -6.03
N LYS A 32 31.55 -0.04 -5.00
CA LYS A 32 31.14 1.27 -4.51
C LYS A 32 31.70 1.53 -3.13
N LYS A 33 32.24 2.73 -2.95
CA LYS A 33 32.63 3.27 -1.65
C LYS A 33 31.39 3.71 -0.90
N VAL A 34 31.07 2.99 0.16
CA VAL A 34 29.87 3.21 0.96
C VAL A 34 30.21 3.35 2.43
N LEU A 35 29.39 4.15 3.11
CA LEU A 35 29.40 4.33 4.54
C LEU A 35 28.13 3.70 5.10
N LEU A 36 28.27 2.83 6.09
CA LEU A 36 27.14 2.14 6.71
C LEU A 36 26.57 2.98 7.85
N LEU A 37 25.25 3.14 7.89
CA LEU A 37 24.60 3.86 8.99
C LEU A 37 24.90 3.18 10.35
N SER A 38 25.01 1.85 10.38
CA SER A 38 25.37 1.09 11.59
C SER A 38 26.74 1.46 12.15
N ASP A 39 27.71 1.76 11.27
CA ASP A 39 29.05 2.17 11.68
C ASP A 39 29.00 3.57 12.33
N ILE A 40 28.13 4.47 11.85
CA ILE A 40 27.86 5.77 12.52
C ILE A 40 27.17 5.55 13.86
N GLN A 41 26.14 4.72 13.88
CA GLN A 41 25.31 4.45 15.06
C GLN A 41 26.09 3.80 16.21
N THR A 42 27.21 3.13 15.91
CA THR A 42 28.12 2.62 16.93
C THR A 42 28.73 3.74 17.78
N PHE A 43 28.95 4.92 17.21
CA PHE A 43 29.46 6.09 17.92
C PHE A 43 28.34 7.01 18.40
N ILE A 44 27.27 7.14 17.60
CA ILE A 44 26.15 8.06 17.84
C ILE A 44 24.83 7.29 17.61
N PRO A 45 24.33 6.56 18.63
CA PRO A 45 23.20 5.66 18.49
C PRO A 45 21.91 6.32 17.97
N SER A 46 21.74 7.63 18.19
CA SER A 46 20.60 8.42 17.73
C SER A 46 20.70 8.90 16.28
N ALA A 47 21.79 8.57 15.56
CA ALA A 47 21.97 9.00 14.18
C ALA A 47 20.91 8.36 13.26
N THR A 48 20.17 9.20 12.55
CA THR A 48 19.14 8.81 11.57
C THR A 48 19.60 9.04 10.13
N GLY A 49 20.60 9.89 9.92
CA GLY A 49 21.19 10.17 8.61
C GLY A 49 22.40 11.09 8.69
N VAL A 50 22.86 11.57 7.54
CA VAL A 50 23.96 12.54 7.44
C VAL A 50 23.64 13.63 6.43
N VAL A 51 24.22 14.80 6.65
CA VAL A 51 24.06 16.01 5.86
C VAL A 51 25.43 16.42 5.33
N SER A 52 25.52 16.76 4.05
CA SER A 52 26.73 17.31 3.43
C SER A 52 26.37 18.63 2.77
N ASN A 53 27.07 19.71 3.14
CA ASN A 53 26.80 21.06 2.64
C ASN A 53 25.33 21.47 2.78
N ASP A 54 24.77 21.30 3.99
CA ASP A 54 23.37 21.57 4.34
C ASP A 54 22.32 20.79 3.52
N LYS A 55 22.74 19.74 2.81
CA LYS A 55 21.85 18.84 2.06
C LYS A 55 21.89 17.43 2.62
N LEU A 56 20.73 16.82 2.79
CA LEU A 56 20.62 15.43 3.22
C LEU A 56 21.29 14.52 2.18
N VAL A 57 22.17 13.63 2.63
CA VAL A 57 22.78 12.62 1.77
C VAL A 57 21.85 11.42 1.69
N PRO A 58 21.34 11.06 0.50
CA PRO A 58 20.36 9.99 0.37
C PRO A 58 20.98 8.61 0.65
N PHE A 59 20.15 7.71 1.17
CA PHE A 59 20.52 6.28 1.23
C PHE A 59 20.49 5.67 -0.16
N VAL A 60 21.36 4.67 -0.39
CA VAL A 60 21.33 3.90 -1.63
C VAL A 60 20.08 3.03 -1.66
N ILE A 61 19.30 3.21 -2.72
CA ILE A 61 18.08 2.45 -3.01
C ILE A 61 18.45 1.39 -4.07
N ASP A 62 17.90 0.19 -3.93
CA ASP A 62 18.00 -0.83 -4.96
C ASP A 62 17.21 -0.39 -6.19
N GLN A 63 17.89 -0.28 -7.34
CA GLN A 63 17.28 0.19 -8.58
C GLN A 63 16.21 -0.76 -9.12
N ASN A 64 16.29 -2.06 -8.80
CA ASN A 64 15.35 -3.04 -9.31
C ASN A 64 14.06 -3.08 -8.50
N THR A 65 14.17 -2.96 -7.17
CA THR A 65 13.05 -3.11 -6.25
C THR A 65 12.50 -1.77 -5.75
N GLY A 66 13.26 -0.68 -5.87
CA GLY A 66 12.93 0.61 -5.25
C GLY A 66 13.02 0.59 -3.72
N ALA A 67 13.45 -0.52 -3.12
CA ALA A 67 13.57 -0.66 -1.68
C ALA A 67 14.91 -0.11 -1.17
N GLN A 68 14.91 0.41 0.07
CA GLN A 68 16.17 0.76 0.74
C GLN A 68 16.99 -0.51 0.99
N LEU A 69 18.29 -0.46 0.65
CA LEU A 69 19.18 -1.58 0.94
C LEU A 69 19.38 -1.73 2.45
N LEU A 70 19.34 -2.98 2.93
CA LEU A 70 19.71 -3.35 4.30
C LEU A 70 21.07 -4.09 4.27
N PRO A 71 22.07 -3.69 5.09
CA PRO A 71 22.07 -2.52 5.97
C PRO A 71 22.02 -1.20 5.16
N LYS A 72 21.52 -0.12 5.80
CA LYS A 72 21.41 1.22 5.18
C LYS A 72 22.80 1.73 4.78
N ARG A 73 22.95 2.08 3.50
CA ARG A 73 24.21 2.50 2.87
C ARG A 73 24.12 3.93 2.39
N ILE A 74 25.20 4.69 2.53
CA ILE A 74 25.37 6.05 2.02
C ILE A 74 26.55 6.02 1.05
N GLU A 75 26.35 6.40 -0.21
CA GLU A 75 27.41 6.38 -1.23
C GLU A 75 28.34 7.59 -1.06
N VAL A 76 29.66 7.34 -1.01
CA VAL A 76 30.68 8.39 -0.84
C VAL A 76 31.28 8.72 -2.20
N ILE A 77 30.78 9.79 -2.84
CA ILE A 77 31.22 10.20 -4.19
C ILE A 77 32.62 10.83 -4.17
N THR A 78 32.98 11.54 -3.10
CA THR A 78 34.28 12.22 -2.97
C THR A 78 34.77 12.08 -1.54
N ALA A 79 35.65 11.10 -1.32
CA ALA A 79 36.23 10.87 -0.01
C ALA A 79 37.23 11.99 0.34
N GLY A 80 37.16 12.53 1.56
CA GLY A 80 38.26 13.29 2.16
C GLY A 80 38.21 14.82 2.10
N ALA A 81 37.31 15.45 1.31
CA ALA A 81 37.28 16.92 1.21
C ALA A 81 36.23 17.60 2.11
N ASN A 82 35.09 16.95 2.36
CA ASN A 82 33.96 17.57 3.06
C ASN A 82 33.70 16.86 4.40
N ILE A 83 33.55 17.64 5.48
CA ILE A 83 33.05 17.14 6.77
C ILE A 83 31.53 17.05 6.66
N TRP A 84 30.96 15.90 7.02
CA TRP A 84 29.51 15.71 7.04
C TRP A 84 28.95 15.98 8.44
N ASP A 85 27.73 16.47 8.54
CA ASP A 85 27.03 16.64 9.81
C ASP A 85 26.06 15.48 10.04
N ILE A 86 25.87 15.07 11.29
CA ILE A 86 24.91 14.02 11.62
C ILE A 86 23.52 14.61 11.76
N LEU A 87 22.57 13.97 11.09
CA LEU A 87 21.16 14.11 11.41
C LEU A 87 20.84 13.11 12.53
N TYR A 88 20.41 13.60 13.67
CA TYR A 88 19.97 12.79 14.79
C TYR A 88 18.61 13.29 15.25
N SER A 89 17.79 12.37 15.72
CA SER A 89 16.60 12.72 16.50
C SER A 89 17.03 12.72 17.96
N ASP A 90 17.00 13.87 18.63
CA ASP A 90 17.24 13.90 20.06
C ASP A 90 16.03 13.23 20.75
N PRO A 91 16.21 12.08 21.43
CA PRO A 91 15.11 11.43 22.14
C PRO A 91 14.57 12.30 23.29
N ASN A 92 15.34 13.29 23.75
CA ASN A 92 14.92 14.29 24.72
C ASN A 92 14.37 15.57 24.09
N ASP A 93 14.17 15.60 22.76
CA ASP A 93 13.45 16.69 22.11
C ASP A 93 11.97 16.59 22.48
N GLN A 94 11.67 16.95 23.73
CA GLN A 94 10.32 17.06 24.24
C GLN A 94 9.50 17.99 23.34
N ASP A 95 10.11 18.89 22.58
CA ASP A 95 9.39 19.78 21.67
C ASP A 95 8.69 19.00 20.55
N VAL A 96 9.31 17.97 19.98
CA VAL A 96 8.65 17.14 18.95
C VAL A 96 7.55 16.28 19.57
N SER A 97 7.83 15.62 20.70
CA SER A 97 6.84 14.78 21.39
C SER A 97 5.65 15.62 21.92
N THR A 98 5.90 16.80 22.49
CA THR A 98 4.86 17.73 22.92
C THR A 98 4.13 18.34 21.75
N ARG A 99 4.79 18.64 20.62
CA ARG A 99 4.11 19.12 19.41
C ARG A 99 3.21 18.05 18.80
N ILE A 100 3.63 16.79 18.81
CA ILE A 100 2.79 15.65 18.41
C ILE A 100 1.59 15.53 19.35
N ALA A 101 1.81 15.49 20.67
CA ALA A 101 0.72 15.45 21.65
C ALA A 101 -0.24 16.66 21.54
N GLN A 102 0.27 17.84 21.23
CA GLN A 102 -0.54 19.03 20.96
C GLN A 102 -1.37 18.91 19.68
N LEU A 103 -0.83 18.29 18.63
CA LEU A 103 -1.56 18.04 17.39
C LEU A 103 -2.66 17.00 17.61
N GLU A 104 -2.37 15.92 18.33
CA GLU A 104 -3.36 14.90 18.73
C GLU A 104 -4.49 15.53 19.55
N SER A 105 -4.16 16.35 20.56
CA SER A 105 -5.18 17.05 21.35
C SER A 105 -6.03 18.01 20.51
N LYS A 106 -5.43 18.73 19.55
CA LYS A 106 -6.19 19.62 18.64
C LYS A 106 -7.10 18.84 17.69
N TYR A 107 -6.68 17.65 17.28
CA TYR A 107 -7.47 16.77 16.43
C TYR A 107 -8.70 16.24 17.18
N GLU A 108 -8.52 15.78 18.42
CA GLU A 108 -9.64 15.38 19.29
C GLU A 108 -10.62 16.53 19.56
N ASP A 109 -10.11 17.75 19.78
CA ASP A 109 -10.96 18.95 19.92
C ASP A 109 -11.78 19.23 18.65
N LEU A 110 -11.20 18.98 17.47
CA LEU A 110 -11.92 19.13 16.19
C LEU A 110 -13.00 18.06 16.03
N ILE A 111 -12.71 16.80 16.36
CA ILE A 111 -13.71 15.71 16.36
C ILE A 111 -14.88 16.08 17.28
N ASN A 112 -14.60 16.49 18.52
CA ASN A 112 -15.63 16.85 19.48
C ASN A 112 -16.46 18.08 19.04
N ARG A 113 -15.85 19.02 18.30
CA ARG A 113 -16.57 20.15 17.71
C ARG A 113 -17.45 19.72 16.53
N LEU A 114 -16.97 18.79 15.70
CA LEU A 114 -17.75 18.21 14.61
C LEU A 114 -18.97 17.45 15.14
N ASP A 115 -18.79 16.64 16.19
CA ASP A 115 -19.89 15.91 16.85
C ASP A 115 -20.95 16.84 17.45
N ARG A 116 -20.54 18.02 17.96
CA ARG A 116 -21.49 19.05 18.45
C ARG A 116 -22.23 19.79 17.34
N LEU A 117 -21.65 19.87 16.15
CA LEU A 117 -22.25 20.55 15.00
C LEU A 117 -23.17 19.64 14.19
N LEU A 118 -23.05 18.33 14.36
CA LEU A 118 -24.04 17.38 13.90
C LEU A 118 -25.23 17.41 14.89
N PRO A 119 -26.36 18.02 14.55
CA PRO A 119 -27.54 17.94 15.41
C PRO A 119 -27.86 16.46 15.58
N ALA A 120 -27.89 16.00 16.83
CA ALA A 120 -28.47 14.72 17.17
C ALA A 120 -29.88 14.73 16.61
N SER A 121 -30.08 14.06 15.48
CA SER A 121 -31.39 13.75 14.95
C SER A 121 -31.97 12.68 15.86
N ASP A 122 -32.41 13.11 17.04
CA ASP A 122 -33.32 12.37 17.87
C ASP A 122 -34.61 12.14 17.06
N ASP A 123 -35.11 10.91 17.14
CA ASP A 123 -36.31 10.38 16.51
C ASP A 123 -36.24 9.99 15.03
N THR A 124 -35.50 8.92 14.74
CA THR A 124 -36.11 7.78 14.04
C THR A 124 -35.44 6.47 14.46
N SER A 125 -36.15 5.69 15.25
CA SER A 125 -35.87 4.31 15.61
C SER A 125 -35.96 3.40 14.37
N LEU A 126 -34.86 3.16 13.67
CA LEU A 126 -34.64 1.94 12.89
C LEU A 126 -33.18 1.54 13.02
N GLU A 127 -32.97 0.48 13.80
CA GLU A 127 -31.70 -0.20 14.02
C GLU A 127 -31.07 -0.63 12.70
N THR A 128 -29.80 -0.28 12.53
CA THR A 128 -28.69 -0.99 11.85
C THR A 128 -27.78 0.01 11.13
N SER A 129 -26.93 0.70 11.90
CA SER A 129 -25.90 1.57 11.34
C SER A 129 -24.66 0.74 10.95
N PRO A 130 -24.26 0.64 9.66
CA PRO A 130 -23.16 -0.21 9.21
C PRO A 130 -21.75 0.38 9.39
N LEU A 131 -21.63 1.59 9.95
CA LEU A 131 -20.38 2.36 9.93
C LEU A 131 -19.30 1.89 10.92
N HIS A 132 -19.59 0.92 11.79
CA HIS A 132 -18.59 0.39 12.73
C HIS A 132 -17.57 -0.58 12.12
N TYR A 133 -17.78 -1.07 10.89
CA TYR A 133 -16.91 -2.11 10.31
C TYR A 133 -15.59 -1.60 9.71
N LEU A 134 -15.51 -0.33 9.31
CA LEU A 134 -14.29 0.19 8.65
C LEU A 134 -13.22 0.66 9.63
N ASN A 135 -13.61 1.13 10.82
CA ASN A 135 -12.64 1.58 11.81
C ASN A 135 -11.94 0.42 12.53
N SER A 136 -12.57 -0.75 12.63
CA SER A 136 -11.99 -1.95 13.26
C SER A 136 -11.01 -2.72 12.38
N ARG A 137 -10.85 -2.38 11.09
CA ARG A 137 -9.94 -3.11 10.18
C ARG A 137 -8.60 -2.39 9.92
N ILE A 138 -8.43 -1.17 10.46
CA ILE A 138 -7.18 -0.40 10.39
C ILE A 138 -6.31 -0.60 11.65
N GLN A 139 -6.89 -1.09 12.75
CA GLN A 139 -6.17 -1.47 13.98
C GLN A 139 -6.24 -2.99 14.20
N LEU A 140 -5.35 -3.76 13.58
CA LEU A 140 -4.96 -5.12 14.01
C LEU A 140 -3.82 -5.61 13.10
N ASP A 141 -2.58 -5.34 13.51
CA ASP A 141 -1.50 -6.32 13.64
C ASP A 141 -0.20 -5.60 14.01
N GLU A 142 -0.10 -5.24 15.29
CA GLU A 142 1.17 -4.91 15.95
C GLU A 142 1.20 -5.57 17.34
N ASP A 143 0.86 -6.86 17.41
CA ASP A 143 1.07 -7.71 18.58
C ASP A 143 1.94 -8.91 18.19
N ILE A 144 3.24 -8.66 18.00
CA ILE A 144 4.25 -9.72 18.06
C ILE A 144 4.52 -10.00 19.54
N ALA A 145 4.10 -11.17 19.97
CA ALA A 145 4.29 -11.70 21.31
C ALA A 145 5.75 -11.67 21.77
N GLU A 146 6.08 -10.75 22.68
CA GLU A 146 7.23 -10.90 23.59
C GLU A 146 6.86 -11.92 24.67
N SER A 147 7.16 -13.18 24.38
CA SER A 147 7.16 -14.26 25.37
C SER A 147 8.31 -14.05 26.37
N SER A 148 8.03 -13.31 27.43
CA SER A 148 8.87 -13.19 28.62
C SER A 148 8.84 -14.49 29.44
N GLY A 149 9.71 -15.43 29.09
CA GLY A 149 10.00 -16.62 29.89
C GLY A 149 10.97 -16.31 31.02
N SER A 150 10.43 -15.97 32.20
CA SER A 150 11.16 -15.93 33.45
C SER A 150 11.59 -17.34 33.87
N SER A 151 12.89 -17.58 34.00
CA SER A 151 13.43 -18.71 34.75
C SER A 151 14.72 -18.27 35.43
N ASP A 152 14.54 -17.90 36.69
CA ASP A 152 15.59 -17.54 37.63
C ASP A 152 15.81 -18.75 38.55
N CYS A 153 16.94 -19.47 38.40
CA CYS A 153 17.45 -20.31 39.48
C CYS A 153 18.97 -20.47 39.41
N HIS A 154 19.60 -19.89 40.43
CA HIS A 154 20.95 -20.08 40.94
C HIS A 154 21.74 -21.32 40.49
N ARG A 155 23.00 -21.12 40.08
CA ARG A 155 24.12 -21.92 40.60
C ARG A 155 25.51 -21.26 40.43
N GLN A 156 26.10 -21.02 41.60
CA GLN A 156 27.51 -20.98 42.01
C GLN A 156 28.64 -21.01 40.97
N ALA A 157 29.62 -20.13 41.23
CA ALA A 157 30.99 -20.11 40.70
C ALA A 157 31.70 -21.48 40.81
N PRO A 158 32.73 -21.70 39.96
CA PRO A 158 34.08 -21.51 40.49
C PRO A 158 35.08 -20.86 39.53
N SER A 159 36.12 -20.34 40.16
CA SER A 159 37.39 -19.82 39.66
C SER A 159 38.27 -20.84 38.91
N SER A 160 38.94 -20.38 37.84
CA SER A 160 40.28 -20.80 37.38
C SER A 160 40.67 -19.87 36.20
N ASP A 161 41.65 -18.99 36.31
CA ASP A 161 43.08 -19.21 36.05
C ASP A 161 43.41 -19.95 34.74
N GLY A 162 44.19 -19.28 33.86
CA GLY A 162 45.21 -19.96 33.06
C GLY A 162 45.22 -19.73 31.53
N LEU A 163 46.24 -18.99 31.08
CA LEU A 163 47.17 -19.31 29.98
C LEU A 163 46.77 -19.15 28.49
N SER A 164 47.42 -18.15 27.88
CA SER A 164 48.21 -18.16 26.62
C SER A 164 48.24 -19.38 25.69
N HIS A 165 48.02 -19.13 24.38
CA HIS A 165 48.78 -19.64 23.20
C HIS A 165 48.14 -18.99 21.95
N GLU A 166 48.80 -18.17 21.11
CA GLU A 166 49.81 -18.49 20.08
C GLU A 166 49.54 -19.76 19.26
N ASN A 167 49.13 -19.55 17.99
CA ASN A 167 49.57 -20.18 16.73
C ASN A 167 48.49 -19.85 15.66
N ASP A 168 48.75 -19.15 14.56
CA ASP A 168 49.63 -19.41 13.42
C ASP A 168 49.02 -20.36 12.35
N GLU A 169 49.27 -19.98 11.10
CA GLU A 169 49.18 -20.72 9.83
C GLU A 169 47.83 -21.06 9.13
N LEU A 170 47.67 -20.38 7.98
CA LEU A 170 47.53 -20.92 6.61
C LEU A 170 46.52 -22.06 6.32
N SER A 171 45.58 -21.79 5.41
CA SER A 171 45.18 -22.80 4.42
C SER A 171 44.64 -22.17 3.13
N GLU A 172 45.41 -22.35 2.06
CA GLU A 172 45.00 -22.28 0.67
C GLU A 172 44.13 -23.50 0.31
N GLY A 173 43.27 -23.35 -0.71
CA GLY A 173 42.66 -24.49 -1.42
C GLY A 173 41.26 -24.14 -1.91
N SER A 174 41.11 -23.72 -3.17
CA SER A 174 40.94 -24.55 -4.38
C SER A 174 39.46 -24.78 -4.73
N ASN A 175 39.10 -24.23 -5.89
CA ASN A 175 38.20 -24.73 -6.94
C ASN A 175 37.22 -25.86 -6.59
N ASP A 176 35.96 -25.71 -6.99
CA ASP A 176 35.50 -26.48 -8.15
C ASP A 176 34.16 -25.98 -8.75
N ASN A 177 34.17 -26.01 -10.08
CA ASN A 177 33.02 -25.90 -10.98
C ASN A 177 31.98 -26.99 -10.69
N VAL A 178 30.69 -26.63 -10.64
CA VAL A 178 29.60 -27.58 -10.92
C VAL A 178 28.58 -26.94 -11.86
N GLU A 179 28.86 -27.18 -13.15
CA GLU A 179 27.98 -27.78 -14.15
C GLU A 179 26.45 -27.65 -13.97
N VAL A 180 25.89 -26.86 -14.88
CA VAL A 180 24.48 -26.81 -15.26
C VAL A 180 24.04 -28.14 -15.87
N THR A 181 22.94 -28.72 -15.39
CA THR A 181 22.14 -29.67 -16.17
C THR A 181 20.66 -29.30 -16.14
N PRO A 182 19.97 -29.30 -17.31
CA PRO A 182 18.54 -29.07 -17.40
C PRO A 182 17.78 -30.42 -17.43
N TYR A 183 16.68 -30.52 -16.69
CA TYR A 183 15.73 -31.63 -16.87
C TYR A 183 14.40 -31.12 -17.44
N ASN A 184 14.17 -31.64 -18.65
CA ASN A 184 12.96 -31.57 -19.44
C ASN A 184 11.86 -32.50 -18.91
N ALA A 185 10.65 -32.16 -19.38
CA ALA A 185 9.59 -33.05 -19.82
C ALA A 185 8.61 -33.60 -18.77
N VAL A 186 7.36 -33.15 -18.87
CA VAL A 186 6.21 -33.82 -19.52
C VAL A 186 5.60 -34.85 -18.58
N ASP A 187 4.39 -34.59 -18.09
CA ASP A 187 3.40 -35.66 -18.09
C ASP A 187 1.97 -35.14 -18.30
N THR A 188 1.26 -35.88 -19.13
CA THR A 188 -0.06 -35.60 -19.69
C THR A 188 -0.92 -36.80 -19.32
N CYS A 189 -2.01 -36.58 -18.59
CA CYS A 189 -3.12 -37.53 -18.42
C CYS A 189 -4.39 -36.67 -18.40
N GLU A 190 -5.29 -36.71 -19.40
CA GLU A 190 -6.39 -37.70 -19.54
C GLU A 190 -7.14 -37.93 -18.22
N ASP A 191 -8.45 -38.00 -18.10
CA ASP A 191 -9.65 -37.97 -18.93
C ASP A 191 -10.80 -38.07 -17.87
N VAL A 192 -12.06 -38.24 -18.27
CA VAL A 192 -13.14 -38.90 -17.51
C VAL A 192 -14.26 -38.00 -16.93
N ARG A 193 -15.27 -37.86 -17.80
CA ARG A 193 -16.73 -38.12 -17.59
C ARG A 193 -17.66 -37.01 -17.05
N HIS A 194 -18.50 -36.58 -18.00
CA HIS A 194 -19.94 -36.35 -17.88
C HIS A 194 -20.64 -37.01 -16.69
N MET A 195 -21.39 -36.20 -15.93
CA MET A 195 -22.62 -36.64 -15.27
C MET A 195 -23.75 -35.64 -15.55
N SER A 196 -24.65 -36.04 -16.44
CA SER A 196 -25.97 -35.45 -16.62
C SER A 196 -26.87 -35.95 -15.50
N ASN A 197 -27.40 -35.04 -14.67
CA ASN A 197 -28.43 -35.39 -13.70
C ASN A 197 -29.78 -34.81 -14.13
N THR A 198 -30.56 -35.69 -14.75
CA THR A 198 -31.99 -35.55 -15.04
C THR A 198 -32.78 -35.90 -13.78
N VAL A 199 -33.55 -34.96 -13.22
CA VAL A 199 -34.43 -35.24 -12.07
C VAL A 199 -35.89 -35.33 -12.54
N PRO A 200 -36.70 -36.29 -12.03
CA PRO A 200 -38.04 -36.54 -12.52
C PRO A 200 -39.09 -35.57 -11.97
N ARG A 201 -40.04 -35.30 -12.87
CA ARG A 201 -41.33 -34.63 -12.73
C ARG A 201 -42.28 -35.45 -11.85
N LEU A 202 -42.82 -34.86 -10.79
CA LEU A 202 -44.02 -35.34 -10.11
C LEU A 202 -45.16 -34.35 -10.31
N SER A 203 -46.22 -34.85 -10.93
CA SER A 203 -47.48 -34.15 -11.17
C SER A 203 -48.42 -34.37 -9.98
N VAL A 204 -48.91 -33.28 -9.39
CA VAL A 204 -50.11 -33.30 -8.54
C VAL A 204 -51.05 -32.22 -9.07
N GLY A 205 -52.28 -32.64 -9.34
CA GLY A 205 -53.24 -31.90 -10.13
C GLY A 205 -54.11 -30.91 -9.36
N SER A 206 -54.74 -30.07 -10.18
CA SER A 206 -56.13 -29.62 -10.11
C SER A 206 -56.59 -28.75 -8.94
N SER A 207 -56.71 -27.45 -9.22
CA SER A 207 -57.97 -26.74 -8.97
C SER A 207 -58.14 -25.59 -9.96
N THR A 208 -58.99 -25.85 -10.94
CA THR A 208 -59.49 -24.93 -11.95
C THR A 208 -60.39 -23.90 -11.29
N LEU A 209 -59.90 -22.67 -11.14
CA LEU A 209 -60.72 -21.48 -10.92
C LEU A 209 -60.72 -20.64 -12.22
N PRO A 210 -61.85 -20.01 -12.59
CA PRO A 210 -62.02 -19.36 -13.87
C PRO A 210 -61.10 -18.14 -14.01
N PRO A 211 -60.60 -17.85 -15.23
CA PRO A 211 -59.73 -16.71 -15.47
C PRO A 211 -60.55 -15.42 -15.31
N ARG A 212 -60.28 -14.68 -14.24
CA ARG A 212 -60.69 -13.29 -14.14
C ARG A 212 -59.86 -12.54 -15.17
N GLN A 213 -60.49 -12.19 -16.29
CA GLN A 213 -59.91 -11.31 -17.30
C GLN A 213 -59.67 -9.94 -16.65
N SER A 214 -58.48 -9.76 -16.09
CA SER A 214 -57.94 -8.47 -15.76
C SER A 214 -57.67 -7.77 -17.08
N THR A 215 -58.62 -6.95 -17.51
CA THR A 215 -58.41 -5.92 -18.51
C THR A 215 -57.15 -5.15 -18.12
N GLY A 216 -56.09 -5.35 -18.89
CA GLY A 216 -54.80 -4.72 -18.66
C GLY A 216 -54.94 -3.21 -18.70
N ASP A 217 -54.55 -2.57 -17.60
CA ASP A 217 -54.17 -1.17 -17.58
C ASP A 217 -52.79 -1.09 -18.26
N PRO A 218 -52.66 -0.41 -19.40
CA PRO A 218 -51.40 -0.27 -20.12
C PRO A 218 -50.73 1.04 -19.70
N ASP A 219 -50.39 1.24 -18.42
CA ASP A 219 -49.71 2.48 -17.97
C ASP A 219 -49.08 2.34 -16.58
N GLU A 220 -48.47 1.19 -16.25
CA GLU A 220 -47.57 1.14 -15.09
C GLU A 220 -46.18 1.63 -15.56
N PRO A 221 -45.75 2.85 -15.18
CA PRO A 221 -44.48 3.39 -15.63
C PRO A 221 -43.33 2.49 -15.18
N PRO A 222 -42.26 2.37 -15.98
CA PRO A 222 -41.09 1.57 -15.62
C PRO A 222 -40.61 1.95 -14.22
N SER A 223 -40.54 0.97 -13.32
CA SER A 223 -40.17 1.22 -11.94
C SER A 223 -38.77 1.81 -11.86
N TYR A 224 -38.69 3.00 -11.27
CA TYR A 224 -37.46 3.77 -11.06
C TYR A 224 -36.31 2.95 -10.43
N GLU A 225 -36.65 1.97 -9.58
CA GLU A 225 -35.69 1.05 -8.96
C GLU A 225 -34.86 0.26 -9.98
N ASN A 226 -35.48 -0.20 -11.07
CA ASN A 226 -34.77 -0.92 -12.13
C ASN A 226 -33.78 0.00 -12.87
N SER A 227 -34.08 1.30 -12.95
CA SER A 227 -33.21 2.29 -13.58
C SER A 227 -31.96 2.58 -12.73
N ILE A 228 -32.10 2.64 -11.40
CA ILE A 228 -30.97 2.88 -10.50
C ILE A 228 -30.02 1.68 -10.52
N LEU A 229 -30.54 0.45 -10.38
CA LEU A 229 -29.73 -0.76 -10.41
C LEU A 229 -29.02 -0.94 -11.76
N GLY A 230 -29.68 -0.59 -12.86
CA GLY A 230 -29.06 -0.54 -14.18
C GLY A 230 -27.89 0.44 -14.22
N SER A 231 -28.07 1.64 -13.68
CA SER A 231 -27.03 2.68 -13.64
C SER A 231 -25.83 2.28 -12.77
N ILE A 232 -26.06 1.66 -11.61
CA ILE A 232 -25.00 1.12 -10.74
C ILE A 232 -24.21 0.03 -11.47
N ARG A 233 -24.90 -0.87 -12.18
CA ARG A 233 -24.24 -1.91 -12.97
C ARG A 233 -23.35 -1.29 -14.05
N THR A 234 -23.86 -0.34 -14.81
CA THR A 234 -23.07 0.37 -15.83
C THR A 234 -21.84 1.04 -15.20
N LEU A 235 -21.99 1.70 -14.04
CA LEU A 235 -20.87 2.33 -13.36
C LEU A 235 -19.82 1.30 -12.88
N THR A 236 -20.28 0.14 -12.43
CA THR A 236 -19.43 -1.00 -12.02
C THR A 236 -18.66 -1.55 -13.22
N GLU A 237 -19.31 -1.75 -14.36
CA GLU A 237 -18.64 -2.14 -15.60
C GLU A 237 -17.53 -1.16 -15.99
N ARG A 238 -17.76 0.16 -15.83
CA ARG A 238 -16.73 1.18 -16.09
C ARG A 238 -15.58 1.16 -15.10
N LEU A 239 -15.85 0.89 -13.83
CA LEU A 239 -14.81 0.71 -12.81
C LEU A 239 -13.92 -0.48 -13.15
N LEU A 240 -14.52 -1.60 -13.58
CA LEU A 240 -13.80 -2.82 -13.97
C LEU A 240 -13.00 -2.64 -15.26
N GLU A 241 -13.57 -1.97 -16.26
CA GLU A 241 -12.88 -1.61 -17.50
C GLU A 241 -11.64 -0.77 -17.20
N PHE A 242 -11.77 0.28 -16.37
CA PHE A 242 -10.65 1.10 -15.91
C PHE A 242 -9.60 0.28 -15.14
N GLU A 243 -10.01 -0.56 -14.19
CA GLU A 243 -9.10 -1.40 -13.40
C GLU A 243 -8.28 -2.37 -14.26
N ALA A 244 -8.89 -2.92 -15.31
CA ALA A 244 -8.25 -3.88 -16.21
C ALA A 244 -7.09 -3.26 -17.00
N HIS A 245 -7.18 -1.96 -17.32
CA HIS A 245 -6.14 -1.21 -18.02
C HIS A 245 -4.98 -0.75 -17.11
N ILE A 246 -5.08 -0.98 -15.80
CA ILE A 246 -4.00 -0.73 -14.85
C ILE A 246 -3.19 -2.01 -14.67
N GLY A 247 -1.93 -2.02 -15.11
CA GLY A 247 -1.06 -3.19 -14.99
C GLY A 247 -0.82 -3.64 -13.54
N ASN A 248 -0.75 -4.95 -13.30
CA ASN A 248 -0.58 -5.54 -11.95
C ASN A 248 0.67 -5.05 -11.19
N ARG A 249 1.72 -4.63 -11.90
CA ARG A 249 2.94 -4.06 -11.30
C ARG A 249 2.72 -2.73 -10.56
N HIS A 250 1.59 -2.08 -10.83
CA HIS A 250 1.21 -0.78 -10.28
C HIS A 250 0.16 -0.89 -9.17
N LYS A 251 -0.17 -2.12 -8.78
CA LYS A 251 -1.10 -2.45 -7.71
C LYS A 251 -0.33 -3.08 -6.56
N SER A 252 -0.81 -2.92 -5.33
CA SER A 252 -0.18 -3.53 -4.17
C SER A 252 -0.21 -5.07 -4.25
N PRO A 253 0.79 -5.78 -3.71
CA PRO A 253 0.77 -7.25 -3.67
C PRO A 253 -0.47 -7.80 -2.95
N ARG A 254 -0.91 -7.10 -1.88
CA ARG A 254 -2.13 -7.44 -1.13
C ARG A 254 -3.37 -7.41 -2.03
N TRP A 255 -3.52 -6.37 -2.85
CA TRP A 255 -4.63 -6.28 -3.80
C TRP A 255 -4.72 -7.50 -4.71
N LEU A 256 -3.59 -8.00 -5.23
CA LEU A 256 -3.58 -9.15 -6.14
C LEU A 256 -4.17 -10.40 -5.49
N THR A 257 -3.99 -10.58 -4.18
CA THR A 257 -4.57 -11.69 -3.43
C THR A 257 -6.07 -11.50 -3.15
N GLU A 258 -6.50 -10.26 -2.91
CA GLU A 258 -7.89 -9.92 -2.56
C GLU A 258 -8.77 -9.64 -3.80
N ARG A 259 -8.17 -9.46 -4.99
CA ARG A 259 -8.86 -9.03 -6.22
C ARG A 259 -10.02 -9.94 -6.60
N ASN A 260 -9.86 -11.26 -6.45
CA ASN A 260 -10.94 -12.20 -6.80
C ASN A 260 -12.15 -12.07 -5.85
N GLU A 261 -11.92 -11.78 -4.58
CA GLU A 261 -12.98 -11.48 -3.62
C GLU A 261 -13.60 -10.10 -3.87
N TRP A 262 -12.78 -9.13 -4.27
CA TRP A 262 -13.26 -7.80 -4.67
C TRP A 262 -14.19 -7.88 -5.89
N LEU A 263 -13.83 -8.67 -6.91
CA LEU A 263 -14.62 -8.89 -8.13
C LEU A 263 -15.92 -9.67 -7.90
N SER A 264 -15.95 -10.56 -6.91
CA SER A 264 -17.16 -11.35 -6.62
C SER A 264 -18.24 -10.53 -5.91
N ARG A 265 -17.83 -9.45 -5.22
CA ARG A 265 -18.74 -8.45 -4.68
C ARG A 265 -19.29 -7.65 -5.85
N THR A 266 -20.61 -7.65 -6.03
CA THR A 266 -21.30 -6.75 -6.98
C THR A 266 -21.99 -5.67 -6.17
N PRO A 267 -21.69 -4.37 -6.36
CA PRO A 267 -22.31 -3.32 -5.58
C PRO A 267 -23.79 -3.18 -6.00
N GLY A 268 -24.69 -3.21 -5.02
CA GLY A 268 -26.13 -3.07 -5.21
C GLY A 268 -26.67 -1.68 -4.89
N ASN A 269 -25.85 -0.81 -4.29
CA ASN A 269 -26.21 0.56 -3.93
C ASN A 269 -25.01 1.51 -4.08
N ILE A 270 -25.27 2.81 -3.88
CA ILE A 270 -24.30 3.90 -4.02
C ILE A 270 -23.15 3.73 -3.02
N GLU A 271 -23.46 3.39 -1.78
CA GLU A 271 -22.49 3.24 -0.70
C GLU A 271 -21.53 2.06 -0.95
N GLN A 272 -22.05 0.92 -1.42
CA GLN A 272 -21.25 -0.23 -1.80
C GLN A 272 -20.33 0.08 -2.98
N PHE A 273 -20.83 0.83 -3.97
CA PHE A 273 -19.98 1.29 -5.08
C PHE A 273 -18.88 2.23 -4.58
N ALA A 274 -19.20 3.16 -3.68
CA ALA A 274 -18.23 4.08 -3.10
C ALA A 274 -17.08 3.32 -2.41
N ILE A 275 -17.42 2.30 -1.61
CA ILE A 275 -16.44 1.41 -0.98
C ILE A 275 -15.57 0.72 -2.03
N HIS A 276 -16.19 0.14 -3.07
CA HIS A 276 -15.45 -0.51 -4.16
C HIS A 276 -14.46 0.41 -4.86
N LEU A 277 -14.86 1.66 -5.11
CA LEU A 277 -14.01 2.68 -5.72
C LEU A 277 -12.83 3.06 -4.82
N VAL A 278 -13.07 3.20 -3.51
CA VAL A 278 -12.00 3.47 -2.52
C VAL A 278 -11.04 2.28 -2.41
N GLU A 279 -11.55 1.04 -2.40
CA GLU A 279 -10.70 -0.16 -2.37
C GLU A 279 -9.76 -0.21 -3.58
N LEU A 280 -10.23 0.16 -4.78
CA LEU A 280 -9.37 0.28 -5.95
C LEU A 280 -8.32 1.39 -5.78
N GLU A 281 -8.69 2.57 -5.27
CA GLU A 281 -7.73 3.65 -5.04
C GLU A 281 -6.62 3.25 -4.07
N MET A 282 -7.00 2.65 -2.94
CA MET A 282 -6.08 2.15 -1.90
C MET A 282 -5.16 1.04 -2.43
N ALA A 283 -5.58 0.34 -3.49
CA ALA A 283 -4.79 -0.70 -4.12
C ALA A 283 -3.69 -0.15 -5.05
N LEU A 284 -3.80 1.09 -5.53
CA LEU A 284 -2.81 1.69 -6.42
C LEU A 284 -1.55 2.09 -5.65
N LEU A 285 -0.39 1.84 -6.26
CA LEU A 285 0.89 2.34 -5.73
C LEU A 285 1.02 3.84 -5.97
N TRP A 286 1.74 4.55 -5.10
CA TRP A 286 1.99 5.99 -5.29
C TRP A 286 2.72 6.33 -6.59
N THR A 287 3.51 5.39 -7.12
CA THR A 287 4.17 5.53 -8.43
C THR A 287 3.21 5.40 -9.61
N ALA A 288 1.99 4.91 -9.38
CA ALA A 288 0.95 4.76 -10.38
C ALA A 288 0.14 6.04 -10.60
N VAL A 289 0.25 7.01 -9.69
CA VAL A 289 -0.56 8.23 -9.67
C VAL A 289 0.32 9.48 -9.73
N ALA A 290 -0.25 10.58 -10.19
CA ALA A 290 0.42 11.87 -10.25
C ALA A 290 0.76 12.38 -8.84
N GLU A 291 1.88 13.08 -8.68
CA GLU A 291 2.28 13.66 -7.39
C GLU A 291 1.23 14.64 -6.84
N SER A 292 0.53 15.36 -7.72
CA SER A 292 -0.57 16.25 -7.32
C SER A 292 -1.72 15.50 -6.64
N TRP A 293 -1.88 14.19 -6.90
CA TRP A 293 -2.90 13.37 -6.28
C TRP A 293 -2.79 13.34 -4.77
N ILE A 294 -1.56 13.40 -4.21
CA ILE A 294 -1.32 13.39 -2.76
C ILE A 294 -2.10 14.52 -2.07
N ASN A 295 -2.17 15.70 -2.69
CA ASN A 295 -2.86 16.86 -2.14
C ASN A 295 -4.38 16.79 -2.36
N GLU A 296 -4.85 16.13 -3.42
CA GLU A 296 -6.27 16.03 -3.76
C GLU A 296 -6.95 14.82 -3.10
N ARG A 297 -6.19 13.80 -2.73
CA ARG A 297 -6.67 12.49 -2.25
C ARG A 297 -7.61 12.59 -1.06
N GLU A 298 -7.25 13.36 -0.03
CA GLU A 298 -8.09 13.48 1.16
C GLU A 298 -9.46 14.10 0.83
N THR A 299 -9.46 15.13 -0.02
CA THR A 299 -10.70 15.76 -0.49
C THR A 299 -11.51 14.78 -1.34
N TRP A 300 -10.85 14.02 -2.22
CA TRP A 300 -11.49 13.01 -3.05
C TRP A 300 -12.12 11.88 -2.22
N LEU A 301 -11.39 11.34 -1.24
CA LEU A 301 -11.91 10.30 -0.33
C LEU A 301 -13.17 10.80 0.40
N ASN A 302 -13.14 12.03 0.90
CA ASN A 302 -14.27 12.64 1.58
C ASN A 302 -15.48 12.82 0.63
N LEU A 303 -15.25 13.17 -0.64
CA LEU A 303 -16.29 13.27 -1.66
C LEU A 303 -16.91 11.91 -2.01
N VAL A 304 -16.09 10.87 -2.14
CA VAL A 304 -16.55 9.51 -2.46
C VAL A 304 -17.36 8.94 -1.29
N MET A 305 -16.85 9.04 -0.07
CA MET A 305 -17.52 8.50 1.12
C MET A 305 -18.84 9.21 1.45
N ASN A 306 -18.97 10.49 1.09
CA ASN A 306 -20.20 11.26 1.27
C ASN A 306 -21.08 11.33 0.00
N ALA A 307 -20.77 10.55 -1.04
CA ALA A 307 -21.51 10.59 -2.28
C ALA A 307 -22.98 10.17 -2.06
N ARG A 308 -23.91 11.05 -2.44
CA ARG A 308 -25.37 10.80 -2.37
C ARG A 308 -26.00 10.46 -3.73
N SER A 309 -25.20 10.40 -4.78
CA SER A 309 -25.69 10.16 -6.14
C SER A 309 -24.63 9.50 -7.00
N LEU A 310 -25.08 8.74 -8.00
CA LEU A 310 -24.21 8.14 -9.02
C LEU A 310 -23.42 9.18 -9.80
N ARG A 311 -23.99 10.39 -9.96
CA ARG A 311 -23.30 11.54 -10.56
C ARG A 311 -22.01 11.89 -9.81
N HIS A 312 -22.05 11.94 -8.48
CA HIS A 312 -20.84 12.23 -7.70
C HIS A 312 -19.79 11.14 -7.88
N LEU A 313 -20.21 9.87 -7.89
CA LEU A 313 -19.31 8.72 -8.05
C LEU A 313 -18.70 8.63 -9.45
N ALA A 314 -19.47 8.90 -10.50
CA ALA A 314 -18.95 8.98 -11.86
C ALA A 314 -17.91 10.10 -12.01
N GLY A 315 -18.17 11.28 -11.41
CA GLY A 315 -17.20 12.37 -11.36
C GLY A 315 -15.93 12.00 -10.59
N ALA A 316 -16.07 11.30 -9.47
CA ALA A 316 -14.94 10.82 -8.68
C ALA A 316 -14.11 9.77 -9.44
N LEU A 317 -14.75 8.86 -10.18
CA LEU A 317 -14.07 7.87 -11.02
C LEU A 317 -13.28 8.54 -12.16
N ILE A 318 -13.85 9.54 -12.84
CA ILE A 318 -13.11 10.36 -13.83
C ILE A 318 -11.93 11.09 -13.17
N SER A 319 -12.11 11.61 -11.96
CA SER A 319 -11.04 12.28 -11.23
C SER A 319 -9.89 11.33 -10.90
N LEU A 320 -10.17 10.09 -10.49
CA LEU A 320 -9.14 9.08 -10.22
C LEU A 320 -8.39 8.71 -11.52
N GLU A 321 -9.11 8.51 -12.61
CA GLU A 321 -8.53 8.24 -13.94
C GLU A 321 -7.55 9.33 -14.36
N ARG A 322 -7.95 10.60 -14.25
CA ARG A 322 -7.12 11.75 -14.64
C ARG A 322 -5.77 11.79 -13.92
N HIS A 323 -5.72 11.28 -12.69
CA HIS A 323 -4.50 11.25 -11.88
C HIS A 323 -3.73 9.94 -12.00
N THR A 324 -4.27 8.92 -12.66
CA THR A 324 -3.57 7.66 -12.89
C THR A 324 -2.65 7.80 -14.09
N LEU A 325 -1.34 7.65 -13.86
CA LEU A 325 -0.30 7.84 -14.89
C LEU A 325 -0.02 6.56 -15.69
N VAL A 326 -0.42 5.41 -15.16
CA VAL A 326 0.04 4.10 -15.62
C VAL A 326 -1.10 3.24 -16.15
N LEU A 327 -1.53 3.59 -17.34
CA LEU A 327 -2.50 2.83 -18.11
C LEU A 327 -1.78 2.15 -19.28
N ASP A 328 -2.32 1.03 -19.76
CA ASP A 328 -1.76 0.36 -20.94
C ASP A 328 -1.92 1.17 -22.23
N GLU A 329 -1.32 0.68 -23.32
CA GLU A 329 -1.32 1.36 -24.63
C GLU A 329 -2.69 1.37 -25.31
N GLU A 330 -3.63 0.52 -24.87
CA GLU A 330 -4.97 0.41 -25.44
C GLU A 330 -5.91 1.47 -24.82
N TRP A 331 -5.65 1.89 -23.58
CA TRP A 331 -6.49 2.84 -22.85
C TRP A 331 -6.87 4.10 -23.64
N PRO A 332 -5.96 4.82 -24.33
CA PRO A 332 -6.33 6.03 -25.07
C PRO A 332 -7.42 5.80 -26.13
N THR A 333 -7.53 4.59 -26.69
CA THR A 333 -8.54 4.25 -27.70
C THR A 333 -9.92 4.02 -27.10
N VAL A 334 -9.98 3.56 -25.85
CA VAL A 334 -11.21 3.25 -25.12
C VAL A 334 -11.67 4.45 -24.27
N ARG A 335 -10.71 5.26 -23.80
CA ARG A 335 -10.89 6.38 -22.88
C ARG A 335 -11.97 7.35 -23.31
N GLU A 336 -11.99 7.76 -24.58
CA GLU A 336 -12.97 8.75 -25.06
C GLU A 336 -14.41 8.23 -24.90
N ARG A 337 -14.66 6.97 -25.31
CA ARG A 337 -15.95 6.31 -25.13
C ARG A 337 -16.29 6.16 -23.65
N TRP A 338 -15.34 5.68 -22.86
CA TRP A 338 -15.50 5.48 -21.41
C TRP A 338 -15.85 6.77 -20.68
N VAL A 339 -15.16 7.89 -20.99
CA VAL A 339 -15.44 9.20 -20.40
C VAL A 339 -16.81 9.69 -20.84
N ASN A 340 -17.17 9.56 -22.13
CA ASN A 340 -18.47 9.99 -22.63
C ASN A 340 -19.62 9.24 -21.93
N ASP A 341 -19.50 7.92 -21.77
CA ASP A 341 -20.49 7.10 -21.07
C ASP A 341 -20.70 7.57 -19.62
N LEU A 342 -19.62 7.98 -18.93
CA LEU A 342 -19.71 8.55 -17.58
C LEU A 342 -20.27 9.98 -17.58
N LEU A 343 -19.91 10.81 -18.56
CA LEU A 343 -20.41 12.17 -18.71
C LEU A 343 -21.91 12.19 -19.03
N GLU A 344 -22.43 11.24 -19.80
CA GLU A 344 -23.87 11.09 -20.01
C GLU A 344 -24.60 10.86 -18.68
N MET A 345 -24.02 10.02 -17.82
CA MET A 345 -24.51 9.79 -16.46
C MET A 345 -24.45 11.06 -15.59
N LEU A 346 -23.52 11.97 -15.87
CA LEU A 346 -23.47 13.28 -15.20
C LEU A 346 -24.52 14.23 -15.77
N VAL A 347 -24.63 14.33 -17.10
CA VAL A 347 -25.33 15.42 -17.77
C VAL A 347 -26.82 15.22 -17.76
N VAL A 348 -27.33 13.99 -17.86
CA VAL A 348 -28.77 13.73 -17.91
C VAL A 348 -29.38 14.09 -16.55
N PRO A 349 -30.07 15.24 -16.39
CA PRO A 349 -30.95 15.38 -15.25
C PRO A 349 -31.98 14.26 -15.39
N TYR A 350 -32.38 13.63 -14.28
CA TYR A 350 -33.54 12.76 -14.24
C TYR A 350 -34.82 13.59 -14.53
N SER A 351 -34.93 14.17 -15.72
CA SER A 351 -36.03 15.04 -16.16
C SER A 351 -37.11 14.25 -16.91
N HIS A 352 -37.11 12.92 -16.80
CA HIS A 352 -38.20 12.08 -17.24
C HIS A 352 -38.66 11.17 -16.10
N SER A 353 -39.55 11.71 -15.27
CA SER A 353 -40.67 11.01 -14.66
C SER A 353 -41.54 12.04 -13.92
#